data_AF-A0A9W5Z1I3-F1
#
_entry.id   AF-A0A9W5Z1I3-F1
#
_cell.length_a   1.000
_cell.length_b   1.000
_cell.length_c   1.000
_cell.angle_alpha   90.00
_cell.angle_beta   90.00
_cell.angle_gamma   90.00
#
_symmetry.space_group_name_H-M   'P 1'
#
loop_
_entity.id
_entity.type
_entity.pdbx_description
1 polymer ?
#
loop_
_entity_poly.entity_id
_entity_poly.type
_entity_poly.pdbx_seq_one_letter_code
_entity_poly.pdbx_strand_id
1 'polypeptide(L)'
;MPTTTIQQAEIEYHPDLQKWQARTKRRLERETLSKDLPPGFPAKLDSPLVWEGADIQGRYEWTYSLTEADVREVDAALLHFK
;
A
#
# COMPACT_ATOMS: atom_id res chain seq x y z
N MET A 1 2.74 4.89 -40.84
CA MET A 1 2.40 5.05 -39.41
C MET A 1 3.53 4.44 -38.60
N PRO A 2 4.29 5.19 -37.77
CA PRO A 2 5.32 4.59 -36.93
C PRO A 2 4.67 3.84 -35.78
N THR A 3 4.91 2.53 -35.71
CA THR A 3 4.41 1.64 -34.67
C THR A 3 5.22 1.88 -33.39
N THR A 4 4.65 2.52 -32.38
CA THR A 4 5.30 2.66 -31.07
C THR A 4 5.25 1.32 -30.35
N THR A 5 6.34 0.56 -30.38
CA THR A 5 6.52 -0.66 -29.58
C THR A 5 6.48 -0.28 -28.11
N ILE A 6 5.45 -0.72 -27.38
CA ILE A 6 5.39 -0.55 -25.91
C ILE A 6 6.40 -1.53 -25.32
N GLN A 7 7.61 -1.04 -25.02
CA GLN A 7 8.64 -1.82 -24.34
C GLN A 7 8.32 -1.86 -22.84
N GLN A 8 7.82 -3.01 -22.39
CA GLN A 8 7.56 -3.24 -20.96
C GLN A 8 8.86 -3.14 -20.17
N ALA A 9 8.82 -2.47 -19.02
CA ALA A 9 9.97 -2.36 -18.15
C ALA A 9 10.35 -3.75 -17.60
N GLU A 10 11.64 -4.05 -17.59
CA GLU A 10 12.19 -5.24 -16.96
C GLU A 10 12.07 -5.10 -15.43
N ILE A 11 10.97 -5.59 -14.87
CA ILE A 11 10.66 -5.56 -13.44
C ILE A 11 10.65 -7.01 -12.97
N GLU A 12 11.66 -7.38 -12.19
CA GLU A 12 11.74 -8.68 -11.54
C GLU A 12 10.89 -8.72 -10.26
N TYR A 13 10.61 -9.93 -9.77
CA TYR A 13 9.91 -10.12 -8.50
C TYR A 13 10.68 -9.52 -7.32
N HIS A 14 12.01 -9.65 -7.33
CA HIS A 14 12.86 -9.07 -6.30
C HIS A 14 13.14 -7.60 -6.61
N PRO A 15 13.07 -6.72 -5.60
CA PRO A 15 13.47 -5.33 -5.78
C PRO A 15 14.95 -5.21 -6.17
N ASP A 16 15.24 -4.66 -7.34
CA ASP A 16 16.58 -4.28 -7.77
C ASP A 16 16.72 -2.75 -7.71
N LEU A 17 17.53 -2.29 -6.74
CA LEU A 17 17.77 -0.88 -6.51
C LEU A 17 18.44 -0.19 -7.71
N GLN A 18 19.40 -0.84 -8.35
CA GLN A 18 20.16 -0.26 -9.45
C GLN A 18 19.27 -0.10 -10.69
N LYS A 19 18.48 -1.12 -11.03
CA LYS A 19 17.48 -1.04 -12.11
C LYS A 19 16.44 0.04 -11.82
N TRP A 20 16.00 0.19 -10.57
CA TRP A 20 15.08 1.27 -10.18
C TRP A 20 15.70 2.67 -10.34
N GLN A 21 16.94 2.89 -9.86
CA GLN A 21 17.63 4.17 -9.99
C GLN A 21 17.85 4.55 -11.46
N ALA A 22 18.30 3.60 -12.29
CA ALA A 22 18.53 3.83 -13.71
C ALA A 22 17.25 4.21 -14.45
N ARG A 23 16.13 3.53 -14.17
CA ARG A 23 14.81 3.88 -14.74
C ARG A 23 14.34 5.25 -14.27
N THR A 24 14.49 5.56 -12.99
CA THR A 24 14.08 6.85 -12.42
C THR A 24 14.85 8.00 -13.05
N LYS A 25 16.18 7.91 -13.13
CA LYS A 25 17.03 8.90 -13.81
C LYS A 25 16.59 9.14 -15.25
N ARG A 26 16.40 8.05 -16.01
CA ARG A 26 15.96 8.12 -17.41
C ARG A 26 14.61 8.83 -17.57
N ARG A 27 13.64 8.56 -16.68
CA ARG A 27 12.31 9.21 -16.72
C ARG A 27 12.43 10.71 -16.41
N LEU A 28 13.20 11.07 -15.38
CA LEU A 28 13.41 12.47 -15.00
C LEU A 28 14.10 13.29 -16.10
N GLU A 29 14.99 12.67 -16.87
CA GLU A 29 15.70 13.34 -17.98
C GLU A 29 14.87 13.46 -19.26
N ARG A 30 13.92 12.53 -19.51
CA ARG A 30 13.24 12.41 -20.81
C ARG A 30 11.76 12.76 -20.80
N GLU A 31 11.13 12.79 -19.63
CA GLU A 31 9.69 12.98 -19.49
C GLU A 31 9.39 14.25 -18.69
N THR A 32 8.32 14.96 -19.08
CA THR A 32 7.75 16.02 -18.24
C THR A 32 6.73 15.37 -17.31
N LEU A 33 7.10 15.17 -16.05
CA LEU A 33 6.22 14.58 -15.04
C LEU A 33 5.37 15.69 -14.41
N SER A 34 4.05 15.58 -14.55
CA SER A 34 3.13 16.47 -13.85
C SER A 34 3.25 16.26 -12.34
N LYS A 35 3.23 17.36 -11.59
CA LYS A 35 3.15 17.35 -10.12
C LYS A 35 1.72 17.53 -9.63
N ASP A 36 0.79 17.75 -10.55
CA ASP A 36 -0.61 18.01 -10.24
C ASP A 36 -1.38 16.70 -10.11
N LEU A 37 -2.39 16.70 -9.26
CA LEU A 37 -3.30 15.57 -9.14
C LEU A 37 -4.16 15.45 -10.41
N PRO A 38 -4.48 14.22 -10.86
CA PRO A 38 -5.41 14.02 -11.96
C PRO A 38 -6.79 14.61 -11.65
N PRO A 39 -7.54 15.05 -12.67
CA PRO A 39 -8.93 15.50 -12.49
C PRO A 39 -9.77 14.46 -11.74
N GLY A 40 -10.52 14.91 -10.74
CA GLY A 40 -11.37 14.06 -9.90
C GLY A 40 -10.69 13.52 -8.63
N PHE A 41 -9.38 13.71 -8.45
CA PHE A 41 -8.72 13.36 -7.20
C PHE A 41 -8.75 14.52 -6.20
N PRO A 42 -9.07 14.26 -4.92
CA PRO A 42 -9.06 15.29 -3.89
C PRO A 42 -7.62 15.67 -3.53
N ALA A 43 -7.35 16.98 -3.42
CA ALA A 43 -6.03 17.50 -3.03
C ALA A 43 -5.63 17.12 -1.59
N LYS A 44 -6.62 16.85 -0.74
CA LYS A 44 -6.46 16.35 0.63
C LYS A 44 -7.54 15.33 0.92
N LEU A 45 -7.18 14.25 1.61
CA LEU A 45 -8.14 13.30 2.15
C LEU A 45 -8.58 13.78 3.54
N ASP A 46 -9.88 14.03 3.69
CA ASP A 46 -10.50 14.36 4.97
C ASP A 46 -11.57 13.30 5.26
N SER A 47 -11.24 12.39 6.17
CA SER A 47 -12.11 11.27 6.54
C SER A 47 -11.71 10.80 7.95
N PRO A 48 -12.65 10.25 8.74
CA PRO A 48 -12.33 9.65 10.03
C PRO A 48 -11.23 8.57 9.96
N LEU A 49 -11.03 7.94 8.80
CA LEU A 49 -10.01 6.91 8.60
C LEU A 49 -8.62 7.47 8.30
N VAL A 50 -8.48 8.79 8.16
CA VAL A 50 -7.19 9.45 7.98
C VAL A 50 -6.56 9.72 9.34
N TRP A 51 -5.39 9.15 9.56
CA TRP A 51 -4.61 9.30 10.78
C TRP A 51 -3.13 9.47 10.44
N GLU A 52 -2.43 10.27 11.23
CA GLU A 52 -0.98 10.29 11.29
C GLU A 52 -0.47 9.31 12.35
N GLY A 53 0.82 8.94 12.33
CA GLY A 53 1.36 7.95 13.29
C GLY A 53 1.11 8.33 14.76
N ALA A 54 1.09 9.63 15.07
CA ALA A 54 0.73 10.15 16.38
C ALA A 54 -0.76 10.04 16.72
N ASP A 55 -1.66 10.06 15.71
CA ASP A 55 -3.10 9.93 15.90
C ASP A 55 -3.52 8.52 16.29
N ILE A 56 -2.72 7.49 16.00
CA ILE A 56 -3.06 6.09 16.34
C ILE A 56 -3.11 5.91 17.86
N GLN A 57 -2.23 6.61 18.58
CA GLN A 57 -2.14 6.49 20.03
C GLN A 57 -3.35 7.18 20.68
N GLY A 58 -4.29 6.39 21.20
CA GLY A 58 -5.42 6.87 21.98
C GLY A 58 -6.66 7.31 21.19
N ARG A 59 -6.62 7.34 19.85
CA ARG A 59 -7.81 7.64 19.04
C ARG A 59 -8.71 6.41 18.83
N TYR A 60 -8.12 5.22 18.77
CA TYR A 60 -8.86 3.97 18.55
C TYR A 60 -8.35 2.87 19.48
N GLU A 61 -9.28 2.10 20.03
CA GLU A 61 -8.99 0.81 20.66
C GLU A 61 -8.88 -0.25 19.55
N TRP A 62 -7.73 -0.28 18.88
CA TRP A 62 -7.44 -1.25 17.83
C TRP A 62 -6.98 -2.61 18.37
N THR A 63 -6.72 -2.69 19.68
CA THR A 63 -6.39 -3.94 20.37
C THR A 63 -7.66 -4.58 20.90
N TYR A 64 -8.02 -5.75 20.38
CA TYR A 64 -9.07 -6.57 20.96
C TYR A 64 -8.46 -7.53 21.99
N SER A 65 -8.82 -7.37 23.26
CA SER A 65 -8.45 -8.33 24.31
C SER A 65 -9.45 -9.47 24.34
N LEU A 66 -8.97 -10.69 24.05
CA LEU A 66 -9.78 -11.89 24.09
C LEU A 66 -10.41 -12.08 25.47
N THR A 67 -11.70 -12.33 25.49
CA THR A 67 -12.41 -12.75 26.70
C THR A 67 -12.18 -14.24 26.96
N GLU A 68 -12.49 -14.70 28.17
CA GLU A 68 -12.45 -16.12 28.50
C GLU A 68 -13.48 -16.94 27.67
N ALA A 69 -14.55 -16.30 27.19
CA ALA A 69 -15.49 -16.95 26.27
C ALA A 69 -14.86 -17.15 24.89
N ASP A 70 -14.19 -16.12 24.36
CA ASP A 70 -13.53 -16.17 23.04
C ASP A 70 -12.45 -17.26 23.02
N VAL A 71 -11.66 -17.35 24.09
CA VAL A 71 -10.62 -18.38 24.22
C VAL A 71 -11.23 -19.79 24.21
N ARG A 72 -12.30 -20.01 24.99
CA ARG A 72 -12.99 -21.31 25.04
C ARG A 72 -13.62 -21.70 23.70
N GLU A 73 -14.15 -20.72 22.96
CA GLU A 73 -14.69 -20.96 21.62
C GLU A 73 -13.59 -21.43 20.66
N VAL A 74 -12.46 -20.73 20.63
CA VAL A 74 -11.32 -21.10 19.79
C VAL A 74 -10.80 -22.49 20.14
N ASP A 75 -10.67 -22.81 21.43
CA ASP A 75 -10.23 -24.13 21.89
C ASP A 75 -11.17 -25.25 21.44
N ALA A 76 -12.49 -25.04 21.55
CA ALA A 76 -13.49 -25.99 21.07
C ALA A 76 -13.40 -26.19 19.54
N ALA A 77 -13.27 -25.10 18.79
CA ALA A 77 -13.12 -25.14 17.34
C ALA A 77 -11.89 -25.96 16.91
N LEU A 78 -10.75 -25.79 17.58
CA LEU A 78 -9.53 -26.54 17.29
C LEU A 78 -9.67 -28.05 17.47
N LEU A 79 -10.55 -28.52 18.35
CA LEU A 79 -10.83 -29.96 18.51
C LEU A 79 -11.55 -30.57 17.30
N HIS A 80 -12.28 -29.77 16.53
CA HIS A 80 -12.99 -30.23 15.34
C HIS A 80 -12.10 -30.39 14.10
N PHE A 81 -10.89 -29.81 14.11
CA PHE A 81 -9.92 -29.91 13.02
C PHE A 81 -8.91 -31.05 13.19
N LYS A 82 -9.13 -31.95 14.17
CA LYS A 82 -8.30 -33.14 14.42
C LYS A 82 -8.88 -34.40 13.78
#